data_AF-A0A7S1Z7T1-F1
#
_entry.id   AF-A0A7S1Z7T1-F1
#
_cell.length_a   1.000
_cell.length_b   1.000
_cell.length_c   1.000
_cell.angle_alpha   90.00
_cell.angle_beta   90.00
_cell.angle_gamma   90.00
#
_symmetry.space_group_name_H-M   'P 1'
#
loop_
_entity.id
_entity.type
_entity.pdbx_description
1 polymer ?
#
loop_
_entity_poly.entity_id
_entity_poly.type
_entity_poly.pdbx_seq_one_letter_code
_entity_poly.pdbx_strand_id
1 'polypeptide(L)'
;SSRNGHDPDDPDDPSARFSVSVSCRPCLSSGPESNARAYVRGPDPLSIVLCSNQLRGPEEVSEVLIHELVHAYDVRVRGLDLRDCRDLAYSEVRAAREAECRHLDRAADGLPPPPPPGAKGDNHPSDAGRGVGGLGPAAWMSDLALGVCVRSKAATATRNMFPERGGACVGAVFERAVRDRSP
;
A
#
# COMPACT_ATOMS: atom_id res chain seq x y z
N SER A 1 28.15 40.78 -2.91
CA SER A 1 26.80 40.40 -2.48
C SER A 1 26.16 39.51 -3.52
N SER A 2 26.40 38.20 -3.47
CA SER A 2 25.72 37.24 -4.37
C SER A 2 24.60 36.58 -3.58
N ARG A 3 23.35 36.90 -3.93
CA ARG A 3 22.18 36.19 -3.43
C ARG A 3 22.03 34.95 -4.33
N ASN A 4 22.32 33.77 -3.78
CA ASN A 4 21.85 32.52 -4.39
C ASN A 4 20.32 32.52 -4.26
N GLY A 5 19.64 32.84 -5.36
CA GLY A 5 18.20 32.69 -5.46
C GLY A 5 17.88 31.21 -5.62
N HIS A 6 17.42 30.58 -4.53
CA HIS A 6 16.63 29.37 -4.63
C HIS A 6 15.22 29.82 -5.02
N ASP A 7 14.83 29.51 -6.25
CA ASP A 7 13.47 29.72 -6.73
C ASP A 7 12.66 28.47 -6.35
N PRO A 8 11.76 28.54 -5.35
CA PRO A 8 11.01 27.38 -4.87
C PRO A 8 9.97 26.88 -5.89
N ASP A 9 9.77 27.60 -6.99
CA ASP A 9 8.85 27.28 -8.08
C ASP A 9 9.60 26.85 -9.36
N ASP A 10 10.90 26.53 -9.28
CA ASP A 10 11.67 25.95 -10.41
C ASP A 10 11.12 24.54 -10.75
N PRO A 11 10.50 24.34 -11.93
CA PRO A 11 9.93 23.06 -12.33
C PRO A 11 10.97 21.96 -12.55
N ASP A 12 12.26 22.31 -12.63
CA ASP A 12 13.39 21.40 -12.80
C ASP A 12 14.22 21.24 -11.50
N ASP A 13 13.75 21.75 -10.34
CA ASP A 13 14.44 21.54 -9.06
C ASP A 13 14.40 20.05 -8.64
N PRO A 14 15.53 19.35 -8.53
CA PRO A 14 15.58 17.97 -8.03
C PRO A 14 15.16 17.85 -6.56
N SER A 15 14.98 18.97 -5.85
CA SER A 15 14.40 19.06 -4.50
C SER A 15 12.91 19.40 -4.49
N ALA A 16 12.27 19.55 -5.67
CA ALA A 16 10.85 19.81 -5.84
C ALA A 16 10.03 18.73 -5.12
N ARG A 17 9.63 19.07 -3.90
CA ARG A 17 8.83 18.22 -3.03
C ARG A 17 7.52 17.97 -3.75
N PHE A 18 7.27 16.72 -4.15
CA PHE A 18 5.94 16.37 -4.59
C PHE A 18 5.02 16.35 -3.37
N SER A 19 3.89 17.03 -3.48
CA SER A 19 2.86 17.02 -2.45
C SER A 19 1.75 16.07 -2.88
N VAL A 20 1.27 15.26 -1.94
CA VAL A 20 0.05 14.48 -2.10
C VAL A 20 -0.97 15.06 -1.14
N SER A 21 -2.10 15.51 -1.67
CA SER A 21 -3.21 15.94 -0.82
C SER A 21 -4.07 14.74 -0.43
N VAL A 22 -4.45 14.65 0.84
CA VAL A 22 -5.37 13.63 1.34
C VAL A 22 -6.67 14.31 1.74
N SER A 23 -7.79 13.84 1.22
CA SER A 23 -9.10 14.41 1.51
C SER A 23 -10.10 13.32 1.88
N CYS A 24 -10.99 13.61 2.83
CA CYS A 24 -12.10 12.74 3.20
C CYS A 24 -13.41 13.34 2.68
N ARG A 25 -14.21 12.53 2.00
CA ARG A 25 -15.58 12.93 1.60
C ARG A 25 -16.49 11.71 1.44
N PRO A 26 -17.82 11.91 1.44
CA PRO A 26 -18.73 10.88 0.96
C PRO A 26 -18.45 10.57 -0.52
N CYS A 27 -18.31 9.28 -0.84
CA CYS A 27 -18.21 8.78 -2.21
C CYS A 27 -19.58 8.38 -2.73
N LEU A 28 -19.75 8.41 -4.05
CA LEU A 28 -21.02 8.06 -4.69
C LEU A 28 -21.36 6.59 -4.44
N SER A 29 -22.65 6.27 -4.33
CA SER A 29 -23.14 4.90 -4.24
C SER A 29 -23.30 4.20 -5.59
N SER A 30 -22.93 4.88 -6.68
CA SER A 30 -23.01 4.39 -8.06
C SER A 30 -21.77 4.77 -8.86
N GLY A 31 -21.52 4.04 -9.96
CA GLY A 31 -20.36 4.25 -10.81
C GLY A 31 -19.05 3.69 -10.20
N PRO A 32 -17.88 4.13 -10.70
CA PRO A 32 -16.58 3.60 -10.28
C PRO A 32 -16.28 3.75 -8.78
N GLU A 33 -16.93 4.71 -8.12
CA GLU A 33 -16.74 4.98 -6.69
C GLU A 33 -17.63 4.11 -5.79
N SER A 34 -18.62 3.37 -6.32
CA SER A 34 -19.70 2.77 -5.53
C SER A 34 -19.24 1.84 -4.41
N ASN A 35 -18.13 1.14 -4.64
CA ASN A 35 -17.54 0.19 -3.69
C ASN A 35 -16.11 0.58 -3.28
N ALA A 36 -15.64 1.77 -3.68
CA ALA A 36 -14.31 2.23 -3.34
C ALA A 36 -14.26 2.67 -1.87
N ARG A 37 -13.25 2.21 -1.13
CA ARG A 37 -12.95 2.72 0.23
C ARG A 37 -12.03 3.95 0.17
N ALA A 38 -11.20 4.02 -0.86
CA ALA A 38 -10.48 5.19 -1.29
C ALA A 38 -10.09 5.03 -2.76
N TYR A 39 -9.43 6.05 -3.30
CA TYR A 39 -8.77 6.00 -4.59
C TYR A 39 -7.78 7.15 -4.78
N VAL A 40 -6.80 6.96 -5.67
CA VAL A 40 -5.89 8.01 -6.15
C VAL A 40 -6.50 8.78 -7.34
N ARG A 41 -6.35 10.11 -7.34
CA ARG A 41 -6.52 10.98 -8.53
C ARG A 41 -5.16 11.57 -8.91
N GLY A 42 -4.92 11.77 -10.20
CA GLY A 42 -3.64 12.28 -10.69
C GLY A 42 -3.36 11.80 -12.11
N PRO A 43 -2.14 12.00 -12.64
CA PRO A 43 -0.87 12.08 -11.90
C PRO A 43 -0.48 13.47 -11.36
N ASP A 44 -1.12 14.55 -11.83
CA ASP A 44 -0.87 15.92 -11.37
C ASP A 44 -2.15 16.78 -11.43
N PRO A 45 -2.69 17.28 -10.30
CA PRO A 45 -2.23 17.08 -8.93
C PRO A 45 -2.51 15.65 -8.45
N LEU A 46 -1.53 15.04 -7.78
CA LEU A 46 -1.67 13.75 -7.14
C LEU A 46 -2.42 13.90 -5.81
N SER A 47 -3.52 13.17 -5.64
CA SER A 47 -4.34 13.24 -4.42
C SER A 47 -4.97 11.89 -4.08
N ILE A 48 -5.20 11.69 -2.78
CA ILE A 48 -5.87 10.52 -2.22
C ILE A 48 -7.22 10.97 -1.69
N VAL A 49 -8.29 10.29 -2.11
CA VAL A 49 -9.65 10.53 -1.62
C VAL A 49 -10.08 9.34 -0.78
N LEU A 50 -10.34 9.55 0.51
CA LEU A 50 -10.91 8.56 1.41
C LEU A 50 -12.43 8.68 1.42
N CYS A 51 -13.11 7.56 1.18
CA CYS A 51 -14.56 7.48 1.15
C CYS A 51 -15.12 7.34 2.56
N SER A 52 -15.50 8.46 3.19
CA SER A 52 -15.88 8.52 4.61
C SER A 52 -17.09 7.66 4.96
N ASN A 53 -17.97 7.39 3.99
CA ASN A 53 -19.14 6.53 4.14
C ASN A 53 -18.83 5.02 4.01
N GLN A 54 -17.59 4.65 3.67
CA GLN A 54 -17.16 3.26 3.46
C GLN A 54 -16.11 2.78 4.48
N LEU A 55 -15.68 3.66 5.39
CA LEU A 55 -14.66 3.40 6.40
C LEU A 55 -15.28 3.37 7.80
N ARG A 56 -15.01 2.32 8.57
CA ARG A 56 -15.67 2.04 9.86
C ARG A 56 -14.85 2.39 11.09
N GLY A 57 -13.57 2.70 10.92
CA GLY A 57 -12.68 3.01 12.04
C GLY A 57 -11.25 3.37 11.64
N PRO A 58 -10.41 3.77 12.61
CA PRO A 58 -9.06 4.27 12.37
C PRO A 58 -8.11 3.21 11.78
N GLU A 59 -8.34 1.93 12.06
CA GLU A 59 -7.56 0.83 11.49
C GLU A 59 -7.80 0.70 9.98
N GLU A 60 -9.07 0.76 9.56
CA GLU A 60 -9.44 0.76 8.14
C GLU A 60 -8.91 2.00 7.42
N VAL A 61 -8.96 3.18 8.07
CA VAL A 61 -8.36 4.41 7.54
C VAL A 61 -6.86 4.22 7.33
N SER A 62 -6.15 3.64 8.31
CA SER A 62 -4.72 3.43 8.23
C SER A 62 -4.34 2.42 7.13
N GLU A 63 -5.05 1.29 7.06
CA GLU A 63 -4.86 0.28 6.01
C GLU A 63 -5.03 0.89 4.61
N VAL A 64 -6.17 1.55 4.38
CA VAL A 64 -6.49 2.13 3.08
C VAL A 64 -5.54 3.27 2.72
N LEU A 65 -5.18 4.12 3.68
CA LEU A 65 -4.23 5.20 3.41
C LEU A 65 -2.85 4.66 3.02
N ILE A 66 -2.36 3.59 3.67
CA ILE A 66 -1.10 2.94 3.27
C ILE A 66 -1.22 2.38 1.84
N HIS A 67 -2.32 1.72 1.52
CA HIS A 67 -2.58 1.17 0.18
C HIS A 67 -2.49 2.27 -0.90
N GLU A 68 -3.21 3.38 -0.72
CA GLU A 68 -3.21 4.48 -1.69
C GLU A 68 -1.88 5.26 -1.75
N LEU A 69 -1.14 5.32 -0.64
CA LEU A 69 0.19 5.94 -0.62
C LEU A 69 1.21 5.15 -1.44
N VAL A 70 1.11 3.81 -1.45
CA VAL A 70 1.95 2.97 -2.31
C VAL A 70 1.68 3.29 -3.78
N HIS A 71 0.41 3.41 -4.19
CA HIS A 71 0.04 3.86 -5.54
C HIS A 71 0.57 5.24 -5.86
N ALA A 72 0.45 6.20 -4.94
CA ALA A 72 0.95 7.55 -5.13
C ALA A 72 2.47 7.57 -5.36
N TYR A 73 3.22 6.79 -4.57
CA TYR A 73 4.66 6.64 -4.75
C TYR A 73 5.00 5.96 -6.09
N ASP A 74 4.31 4.87 -6.43
CA ASP A 74 4.51 4.14 -7.68
C ASP A 74 4.31 5.03 -8.91
N VAL A 75 3.28 5.87 -8.91
CA VAL A 75 3.02 6.84 -9.98
C VAL A 75 4.11 7.90 -10.02
N ARG A 76 4.40 8.55 -8.89
CA ARG A 76 5.22 9.77 -8.89
C ARG A 76 6.72 9.51 -8.93
N VAL A 77 7.18 8.49 -8.23
CA VAL A 77 8.61 8.19 -8.06
C VAL A 77 9.06 7.13 -9.05
N ARG A 78 8.18 6.16 -9.37
CA ARG A 78 8.53 5.05 -10.27
C ARG A 78 7.97 5.19 -11.67
N GLY A 79 7.10 6.17 -11.91
CA GLY A 79 6.53 6.44 -13.23
C GLY A 79 5.60 5.33 -13.73
N LEU A 80 4.98 4.56 -12.82
CA LEU A 80 4.01 3.53 -13.21
C LEU A 80 2.73 4.18 -13.75
N ASP A 81 2.21 3.66 -14.86
CA ASP A 81 0.89 4.06 -15.38
C ASP A 81 -0.18 3.10 -14.88
N LEU A 82 -0.98 3.51 -13.88
CA LEU A 82 -2.04 2.66 -13.32
C LEU A 82 -3.18 2.35 -14.31
N ARG A 83 -3.17 2.92 -15.52
CA ARG A 83 -4.06 2.56 -16.63
C ARG A 83 -3.49 1.43 -17.49
N ASP A 84 -2.22 1.08 -17.32
CA ASP A 84 -1.66 -0.16 -17.83
C ASP A 84 -1.90 -1.30 -16.84
N CYS A 85 -2.27 -2.46 -17.37
CA CYS A 85 -2.67 -3.59 -16.54
C CYS A 85 -1.50 -4.18 -15.74
N ARG A 86 -0.29 -4.19 -16.29
CA ARG A 86 0.89 -4.74 -15.61
C ARG A 86 1.39 -3.79 -14.55
N ASP A 87 1.38 -2.49 -14.83
CA ASP A 87 1.79 -1.46 -13.88
C ASP A 87 0.80 -1.34 -12.71
N LEU A 88 -0.51 -1.35 -12.98
CA LEU A 88 -1.51 -1.46 -11.92
C LEU A 88 -1.28 -2.74 -11.10
N ALA A 89 -1.20 -3.91 -11.76
CA ALA A 89 -0.99 -5.17 -11.05
C ALA A 89 0.29 -5.18 -10.19
N TYR A 90 1.35 -4.51 -10.66
CA TYR A 90 2.60 -4.39 -9.92
C TYR A 90 2.39 -3.56 -8.65
N SER A 91 1.74 -2.41 -8.79
CA SER A 91 1.43 -1.52 -7.67
C SER A 91 0.46 -2.15 -6.67
N GLU A 92 -0.56 -2.87 -7.14
CA GLU A 92 -1.53 -3.61 -6.32
C GLU A 92 -0.88 -4.73 -5.50
N VAL A 93 0.12 -5.43 -6.05
CA VAL A 93 0.88 -6.43 -5.28
C VAL A 93 1.68 -5.79 -4.17
N ARG A 94 2.29 -4.62 -4.41
CA ARG A 94 3.00 -3.87 -3.37
C ARG A 94 2.03 -3.35 -2.31
N ALA A 95 0.94 -2.71 -2.72
CA ALA A 95 -0.07 -2.14 -1.84
C ALA A 95 -0.68 -3.22 -0.93
N ALA A 96 -1.10 -4.35 -1.51
CA ALA A 96 -1.64 -5.48 -0.76
C ALA A 96 -0.67 -6.03 0.31
N ARG A 97 0.63 -6.06 0.04
CA ARG A 97 1.65 -6.50 1.00
C ARG A 97 1.78 -5.52 2.16
N GLU A 98 1.88 -4.22 1.87
CA GLU A 98 2.15 -3.19 2.88
C GLU A 98 0.91 -2.80 3.71
N ALA A 99 -0.29 -2.96 3.16
CA ALA A 99 -1.55 -2.60 3.80
C ALA A 99 -2.34 -3.83 4.26
N GLU A 100 -3.03 -4.52 3.36
CA GLU A 100 -4.03 -5.55 3.72
C GLU A 100 -3.40 -6.81 4.32
N CYS A 101 -2.23 -7.22 3.85
CA CYS A 101 -1.57 -8.47 4.23
C CYS A 101 -0.40 -8.26 5.22
N ARG A 102 -0.17 -7.02 5.68
CA ARG A 102 0.96 -6.63 6.54
C ARG A 102 1.09 -7.43 7.84
N HIS A 103 -0.02 -7.94 8.36
CA HIS A 103 -0.06 -8.70 9.60
C HIS A 103 0.57 -10.09 9.45
N LEU A 104 0.59 -10.65 8.24
CA LEU A 104 1.21 -11.94 7.94
C LEU A 104 2.74 -11.81 7.81
N ASP A 105 3.22 -10.64 7.37
CA ASP A 105 4.66 -10.31 7.31
C ASP A 105 5.24 -10.16 8.73
N ARG A 106 4.54 -9.46 9.62
CA ARG A 106 4.95 -9.30 11.03
C ARG A 106 4.99 -10.61 11.83
N ALA A 107 4.11 -11.55 11.50
CA ALA A 107 4.12 -12.87 12.11
C ALA A 107 5.39 -13.66 11.73
N ALA A 108 5.92 -13.46 10.50
CA ALA A 108 7.18 -14.04 10.07
C ALA A 108 8.40 -13.43 10.79
N ASP A 109 8.32 -12.14 11.15
CA ASP A 109 9.35 -11.45 11.95
C ASP A 109 9.31 -11.80 13.45
N GLY A 110 8.38 -12.67 13.88
CA GLY A 110 8.20 -13.02 15.29
C GLY A 110 7.64 -11.90 16.16
N LEU A 111 7.11 -10.83 15.56
CA LEU A 111 6.42 -9.78 16.30
C LEU A 111 5.00 -10.23 16.65
N PRO A 112 4.52 -9.92 17.86
CA PRO A 112 3.13 -10.23 18.23
C PRO A 112 2.17 -9.46 17.31
N PRO A 113 0.99 -10.03 17.01
CA PRO A 113 -0.05 -9.29 16.30
C PRO A 113 -0.41 -8.02 17.10
N PRO A 114 -0.86 -6.94 16.44
CA PRO A 114 -1.34 -5.77 17.15
C PRO A 114 -2.48 -6.18 18.11
N PRO A 115 -2.56 -5.56 19.30
CA PRO A 115 -3.61 -5.89 20.26
C PRO A 115 -4.99 -5.60 19.66
N PRO A 116 -6.04 -6.37 20.03
CA PRO A 116 -7.40 -6.12 19.58
C PRO A 116 -7.89 -4.75 20.07
N PRO A 117 -8.83 -4.11 19.35
CA PRO A 117 -9.31 -2.78 19.68
C PRO A 117 -9.91 -2.74 21.09
N GLY A 118 -9.44 -1.82 21.92
CA GLY A 118 -9.94 -1.58 23.28
C GLY A 118 -9.10 -2.18 24.42
N ALA A 119 -8.02 -2.89 24.13
CA ALA A 119 -7.06 -3.29 25.16
C ALA A 119 -6.31 -2.05 25.67
N LYS A 120 -6.61 -1.59 26.89
CA LYS A 120 -5.80 -0.59 27.59
C LYS A 120 -4.41 -1.18 27.82
N GLY A 121 -3.38 -0.47 27.36
CA GLY A 121 -2.00 -0.91 27.46
C GLY A 121 -1.52 -0.88 28.91
N ASP A 122 -1.30 -2.06 29.49
CA ASP A 122 -0.49 -2.20 30.69
C ASP A 122 0.98 -2.36 30.27
N ASN A 123 1.79 -1.38 30.63
CA ASN A 123 3.22 -1.36 30.39
C ASN A 123 3.93 -2.48 31.16
N HIS A 124 4.61 -3.38 30.46
CA HIS A 124 5.85 -3.99 30.94
C HIS A 124 6.76 -4.36 29.76
N PRO A 125 8.05 -3.97 29.78
CA PRO A 125 9.02 -4.49 28.84
C PRO A 125 9.62 -5.78 29.41
N SER A 126 9.53 -6.87 28.67
CA SER A 126 10.33 -8.05 28.92
C SER A 126 11.17 -8.33 27.69
N ASP A 127 12.48 -8.16 27.87
CA ASP A 127 13.56 -8.64 27.01
C ASP A 127 13.23 -9.97 26.33
N ALA A 128 13.42 -10.03 25.01
CA ALA A 128 13.56 -11.28 24.29
C ALA A 128 14.59 -11.15 23.16
N GLY A 129 15.83 -11.46 23.54
CA GLY A 129 16.86 -12.16 22.77
C GLY A 129 16.76 -12.18 21.25
N ARG A 130 17.73 -11.51 20.63
CA ARG A 130 18.09 -11.62 19.21
C ARG A 130 18.69 -13.02 18.94
N GLY A 131 17.86 -13.96 18.52
CA GLY A 131 18.27 -15.31 18.12
C GLY A 131 18.57 -15.38 16.62
N VAL A 132 19.82 -15.69 16.27
CA VAL A 132 20.27 -16.02 14.92
C VAL A 132 20.01 -17.51 14.69
N GLY A 133 19.25 -17.90 13.64
CA GLY A 133 19.26 -19.28 13.17
C GLY A 133 17.98 -19.81 12.54
N GLY A 134 18.10 -20.28 11.28
CA GLY A 134 17.27 -21.33 10.68
C GLY A 134 15.82 -20.98 10.37
N LEU A 135 15.46 -20.95 9.08
CA LEU A 135 14.07 -20.89 8.60
C LEU A 135 13.32 -22.15 9.08
N GLY A 136 12.68 -22.07 10.25
CA GLY A 136 11.90 -23.16 10.84
C GLY A 136 10.55 -23.35 10.14
N PRO A 137 9.80 -24.42 10.48
CA PRO A 137 8.58 -24.77 9.79
C PRO A 137 7.45 -23.71 9.80
N ALA A 138 7.46 -22.81 10.78
CA ALA A 138 6.48 -21.74 10.88
C ALA A 138 6.74 -20.58 9.90
N ALA A 139 8.01 -20.35 9.52
CA ALA A 139 8.39 -19.26 8.63
C ALA A 139 7.89 -19.53 7.20
N TRP A 140 8.07 -20.74 6.67
CA TRP A 140 7.58 -21.08 5.32
C TRP A 140 6.05 -21.08 5.21
N MET A 141 5.33 -21.48 6.27
CA MET A 141 3.87 -21.39 6.29
C MET A 141 3.39 -19.94 6.27
N SER A 142 4.13 -19.03 6.94
CA SER A 142 3.83 -17.59 6.96
C SER A 142 4.11 -16.94 5.61
N ASP A 143 5.22 -17.31 4.94
CA ASP A 143 5.54 -16.85 3.59
C ASP A 143 4.49 -17.30 2.57
N LEU A 144 4.00 -18.54 2.68
CA LEU A 144 2.91 -19.05 1.84
C LEU A 144 1.60 -18.29 2.12
N ALA A 145 1.26 -18.07 3.38
CA ALA A 145 0.05 -17.33 3.75
C ALA A 145 0.09 -15.88 3.24
N LEU A 146 1.23 -15.20 3.39
CA LEU A 146 1.46 -13.86 2.86
C LEU A 146 1.32 -13.86 1.34
N GLY A 147 1.98 -14.79 0.64
CA GLY A 147 1.92 -14.91 -0.81
C GLY A 147 0.50 -15.14 -1.33
N VAL A 148 -0.28 -15.98 -0.66
CA VAL A 148 -1.70 -16.24 -1.01
C VAL A 148 -2.55 -14.99 -0.78
N CYS A 149 -2.39 -14.32 0.37
CA CYS A 149 -3.12 -13.09 0.68
C CYS A 149 -2.85 -12.01 -0.37
N VAL A 150 -1.58 -11.70 -0.63
CA VAL A 150 -1.17 -10.64 -1.55
C VAL A 150 -1.67 -10.93 -2.96
N ARG A 151 -1.52 -12.19 -3.43
CA ARG A 151 -1.98 -12.58 -4.77
C ARG A 151 -3.49 -12.44 -4.91
N SER A 152 -4.24 -12.85 -3.89
CA SER A 152 -5.71 -12.77 -3.89
C SER A 152 -6.20 -11.33 -3.91
N LYS A 153 -5.64 -10.47 -3.04
CA LYS A 153 -5.99 -9.04 -2.95
C LYS A 153 -5.65 -8.30 -4.23
N ALA A 154 -4.41 -8.41 -4.70
CA ALA A 154 -3.98 -7.75 -5.92
C ALA A 154 -4.78 -8.21 -7.16
N ALA A 155 -5.08 -9.51 -7.28
CA ALA A 155 -5.88 -10.02 -8.40
C ALA A 155 -7.32 -9.51 -8.36
N THR A 156 -7.91 -9.39 -7.17
CA THR A 156 -9.26 -8.84 -7.01
C THR A 156 -9.30 -7.37 -7.41
N ALA A 157 -8.37 -6.56 -6.89
CA ALA A 157 -8.30 -5.14 -7.19
C ALA A 157 -8.01 -4.86 -8.67
N THR A 158 -7.00 -5.55 -9.24
CA THR A 158 -6.65 -5.41 -10.67
C THR A 158 -7.83 -5.81 -11.57
N ARG A 159 -8.63 -6.83 -11.20
CA ARG A 159 -9.82 -7.25 -11.98
C ARG A 159 -10.95 -6.23 -11.96
N ASN A 160 -11.03 -5.36 -10.94
CA ASN A 160 -12.03 -4.29 -10.93
C ASN A 160 -11.79 -3.29 -12.07
N MET A 161 -10.52 -3.08 -12.46
CA MET A 161 -10.15 -2.22 -13.59
C MET A 161 -9.99 -3.00 -14.91
N PHE A 162 -9.50 -4.25 -14.83
CA PHE A 162 -9.24 -5.11 -15.99
C PHE A 162 -9.88 -6.49 -15.83
N PRO A 163 -11.21 -6.62 -16.01
CA PRO A 163 -11.94 -7.85 -15.70
C PRO A 163 -11.40 -9.10 -16.38
N GLU A 164 -11.03 -8.99 -17.67
CA GLU A 164 -10.61 -10.14 -18.48
C GLU A 164 -9.14 -10.56 -18.27
N ARG A 165 -8.28 -9.61 -17.90
CA ARG A 165 -6.82 -9.80 -17.93
C ARG A 165 -6.11 -9.52 -16.60
N GLY A 166 -6.79 -8.97 -15.60
CA GLY A 166 -6.17 -8.56 -14.34
C GLY A 166 -5.46 -9.69 -13.60
N GLY A 167 -6.07 -10.89 -13.58
CA GLY A 167 -5.42 -12.06 -12.98
C GLY A 167 -4.13 -12.47 -13.70
N ALA A 168 -4.09 -12.38 -15.03
CA ALA A 168 -2.90 -12.68 -15.81
C ALA A 168 -1.80 -11.62 -15.61
N CYS A 169 -2.17 -10.34 -15.51
CA CYS A 169 -1.23 -9.26 -15.22
C CYS A 169 -0.57 -9.44 -13.85
N VAL A 170 -1.36 -9.75 -12.80
CA VAL A 170 -0.81 -10.10 -11.48
C VAL A 170 0.11 -11.30 -11.58
N GLY A 171 -0.31 -12.39 -12.24
CA GLY A 171 0.53 -13.56 -12.44
C GLY A 171 1.88 -13.25 -13.08
N ALA A 172 1.91 -12.37 -14.09
CA ALA A 172 3.10 -12.00 -14.82
C ALA A 172 4.10 -11.15 -14.01
N VAL A 173 3.63 -10.39 -13.03
CA VAL A 173 4.48 -9.46 -12.26
C VAL A 173 4.72 -9.88 -10.81
N PHE A 174 3.93 -10.82 -10.28
CA PHE A 174 3.83 -11.14 -8.86
C PHE A 174 5.19 -11.36 -8.20
N GLU A 175 6.00 -12.27 -8.76
CA GLU A 175 7.29 -12.66 -8.19
C GLU A 175 8.28 -11.49 -8.07
N ARG A 176 8.20 -10.52 -8.98
CA ARG A 176 9.04 -9.33 -8.95
C ARG A 176 8.47 -8.28 -8.00
N ALA A 177 7.15 -8.06 -8.01
CA ALA A 177 6.50 -7.05 -7.19
C ALA A 177 6.48 -7.42 -5.70
N VAL A 178 6.19 -8.69 -5.36
CA VAL A 178 6.07 -9.14 -3.97
C VAL A 178 7.40 -9.07 -3.21
N ARG A 179 8.53 -9.25 -3.91
CA ARG A 179 9.88 -9.12 -3.36
C ARG A 179 10.43 -7.70 -3.40
N ASP A 180 9.78 -6.79 -4.10
CA ASP A 180 10.22 -5.40 -4.19
C ASP A 180 9.84 -4.63 -2.93
N ARG A 181 10.83 -4.46 -2.05
CA ARG A 181 10.77 -3.70 -0.80
C ARG A 181 11.30 -2.27 -0.95
N SER A 182 11.45 -1.76 -2.18
CA SER A 182 11.72 -0.32 -2.36
C SER A 182 10.64 0.51 -1.63
N PRO A 183 10.98 1.72 -1.16
CA PRO A 183 10.02 2.64 -0.54
C PRO A 183 8.78 2.84 -1.40
#